data_AF-A0A1A6GCL7-F1
#
_entry.id   AF-A0A1A6GCL7-F1
#
_cell.length_a   1.000
_cell.length_b   1.000
_cell.length_c   1.000
_cell.angle_alpha   90.00
_cell.angle_beta   90.00
_cell.angle_gamma   90.00
#
_symmetry.space_group_name_H-M   'P 1'
#
loop_
_entity.id
_entity.type
_entity.pdbx_description
1 polymer ?
#
loop_
_entity_poly.entity_id
_entity_poly.type
_entity_poly.pdbx_seq_one_letter_code
_entity_poly.pdbx_strand_id
1 'polypeptide(L)'
;FRLALIQLHVSSIKSDNITRACNLVREAAKQGAKVVSLPECFNSPYGTNYFPEYAEKIPGESTQKLSEVAKESGIYLIGGCQLLVYPGAFNLTTGPAHWELLQRARAVDNQVYVATASPARDDKASYVVWGHSTVVDPWGKVLTKAGTEEMILYSDIDLKRLAEVRQQIPILKQKRTDLYAVETKRP
;
A
#
# COMPACT_ATOMS: atom_id res chain seq x y z
N PHE A 1 7.72 -9.88 9.95
CA PHE A 1 6.43 -10.50 9.57
C PHE A 1 6.30 -10.44 8.06
N ARG A 2 5.47 -11.28 7.45
CA ARG A 2 5.26 -11.26 5.99
C ARG A 2 4.18 -10.25 5.61
N LEU A 3 4.52 -9.35 4.69
CA LEU A 3 3.63 -8.38 4.05
C LEU A 3 3.28 -8.86 2.65
N ALA A 4 2.02 -8.71 2.25
CA ALA A 4 1.57 -8.93 0.88
C ALA A 4 0.89 -7.66 0.34
N LEU A 5 1.29 -7.24 -0.87
CA LEU A 5 0.65 -6.17 -1.62
C LEU A 5 -0.05 -6.79 -2.83
N ILE A 6 -1.36 -6.62 -2.91
CA ILE A 6 -2.14 -7.14 -4.04
C ILE A 6 -2.17 -6.07 -5.12
N GLN A 7 -1.50 -6.31 -6.24
CA GLN A 7 -1.59 -5.48 -7.44
C GLN A 7 -2.77 -5.96 -8.28
N LEU A 8 -3.98 -5.57 -7.88
CA LEU A 8 -5.24 -6.03 -8.48
C LEU A 8 -5.48 -5.38 -9.85
N HIS A 9 -5.88 -6.14 -10.86
CA HIS A 9 -6.48 -5.61 -12.08
C HIS A 9 -7.92 -5.16 -11.78
N VAL A 10 -8.21 -3.86 -11.93
CA VAL A 10 -9.52 -3.30 -11.58
C VAL A 10 -10.38 -3.19 -12.84
N SER A 11 -11.52 -3.89 -12.85
CA SER A 11 -12.51 -3.84 -13.93
C SER A 11 -13.63 -2.85 -13.61
N SER A 12 -14.57 -2.66 -14.54
CA SER A 12 -15.80 -1.90 -14.30
C SER A 12 -16.86 -2.65 -13.49
N ILE A 13 -16.66 -3.94 -13.18
CA ILE A 13 -17.65 -4.74 -12.46
C ILE A 13 -17.23 -4.84 -10.99
N LYS A 14 -17.90 -4.07 -10.12
CA LYS A 14 -17.59 -4.01 -8.68
C LYS A 14 -17.55 -5.38 -8.01
N SER A 15 -18.56 -6.22 -8.24
CA SER A 15 -18.66 -7.54 -7.60
C SER A 15 -17.54 -8.49 -8.03
N ASP A 16 -17.07 -8.38 -9.28
CA ASP A 16 -15.90 -9.10 -9.78
C ASP A 16 -14.62 -8.64 -9.04
N ASN A 17 -14.40 -7.32 -8.97
CA ASN A 17 -13.28 -6.74 -8.24
C ASN A 17 -13.22 -7.22 -6.78
N ILE A 18 -14.35 -7.15 -6.06
CA ILE A 18 -14.45 -7.58 -4.66
C ILE A 18 -14.18 -9.09 -4.52
N THR A 19 -14.76 -9.91 -5.41
CA THR A 19 -14.58 -11.37 -5.38
C THR A 19 -13.12 -11.75 -5.57
N ARG A 20 -12.45 -11.17 -6.58
CA ARG A 20 -11.02 -11.41 -6.85
C ARG A 20 -10.14 -10.88 -5.72
N ALA A 21 -10.42 -9.68 -5.21
CA ALA A 21 -9.71 -9.12 -4.06
C ALA A 21 -9.76 -10.05 -2.84
N CYS A 22 -10.94 -10.54 -2.47
CA CYS A 22 -11.09 -11.48 -1.36
C CYS A 22 -10.34 -12.80 -1.59
N ASN A 23 -10.35 -13.34 -2.81
CA ASN A 23 -9.61 -14.56 -3.14
C ASN A 23 -8.10 -14.37 -3.01
N LEU A 24 -7.56 -13.23 -3.49
CA LEU A 24 -6.14 -12.90 -3.37
C LEU A 24 -5.73 -12.63 -1.92
N VAL A 25 -6.61 -12.05 -1.09
CA VAL A 25 -6.37 -11.91 0.35
C VAL A 25 -6.25 -13.28 1.03
N ARG A 26 -7.16 -14.22 0.71
CA ARG A 26 -7.09 -15.59 1.24
C ARG A 26 -5.82 -16.30 0.81
N GLU A 27 -5.40 -16.13 -0.44
CA GLU A 27 -4.15 -16.69 -0.95
C GLU A 27 -2.95 -16.12 -0.19
N ALA A 28 -2.88 -14.78 -0.04
CA ALA A 28 -1.82 -14.15 0.73
C ALA A 28 -1.75 -14.67 2.18
N ALA A 29 -2.89 -14.86 2.83
CA ALA A 29 -2.97 -15.42 4.17
C ALA A 29 -2.48 -16.88 4.23
N LYS A 30 -2.84 -17.72 3.25
CA LYS A 30 -2.31 -19.09 3.10
C LYS A 30 -0.79 -19.11 2.94
N GLN A 31 -0.24 -18.12 2.24
CA GLN A 31 1.21 -17.93 2.08
C GLN A 31 1.90 -17.29 3.31
N GLY A 32 1.17 -17.13 4.42
CA GLY A 32 1.70 -16.70 5.71
C GLY A 32 1.72 -15.18 5.92
N ALA A 33 1.11 -14.39 5.03
CA ALA A 33 1.00 -12.95 5.21
C ALA A 33 0.24 -12.60 6.49
N LYS A 34 0.77 -11.64 7.25
CA LYS A 34 0.15 -11.12 8.47
C LYS A 34 -0.48 -9.73 8.27
N VAL A 35 -0.03 -9.03 7.24
CA VAL A 35 -0.57 -7.76 6.77
C VAL A 35 -0.75 -7.87 5.26
N VAL A 36 -1.93 -7.47 4.77
CA VAL A 36 -2.27 -7.47 3.35
C VAL A 36 -2.82 -6.10 2.98
N SER A 37 -2.35 -5.51 1.89
CA SER A 37 -2.90 -4.28 1.34
C SER A 37 -3.51 -4.52 -0.03
N LEU A 38 -4.72 -3.99 -0.22
CA LEU A 38 -5.32 -3.78 -1.54
C LEU A 38 -4.86 -2.43 -2.11
N PRO A 39 -5.00 -2.22 -3.43
CA PRO A 39 -4.62 -0.97 -4.05
C PRO A 39 -5.70 0.10 -3.89
N GLU A 40 -5.37 1.34 -4.27
CA GLU A 40 -6.35 2.44 -4.35
C GLU A 40 -7.48 2.09 -5.35
N CYS A 41 -8.71 2.52 -5.04
CA CYS A 41 -9.90 2.25 -5.86
C CYS A 41 -10.03 0.77 -6.29
N PHE A 42 -9.67 -0.18 -5.43
CA PHE A 42 -9.67 -1.60 -5.79
C PHE A 42 -11.02 -2.14 -6.27
N ASN A 43 -12.14 -1.52 -5.86
CA ASN A 43 -13.50 -1.99 -6.14
C ASN A 43 -14.17 -1.30 -7.34
N SER A 44 -13.53 -0.31 -7.96
CA SER A 44 -14.16 0.52 -9.00
C SER A 44 -13.15 1.19 -9.94
N PRO A 45 -13.51 1.50 -11.19
CA PRO A 45 -12.68 2.36 -12.05
C PRO A 45 -12.36 3.70 -11.37
N TYR A 46 -11.13 4.19 -11.59
CA TYR A 46 -10.69 5.46 -11.05
C TYR A 46 -11.16 6.62 -11.95
N GLY A 47 -11.91 7.57 -11.38
CA GLY A 47 -12.35 8.76 -12.10
C GLY A 47 -13.53 9.46 -11.44
N THR A 48 -13.58 10.79 -11.53
CA THR A 48 -14.61 11.61 -10.87
C THR A 48 -16.02 11.33 -11.37
N ASN A 49 -16.16 10.86 -12.60
CA ASN A 49 -17.42 10.40 -13.19
C ASN A 49 -17.88 9.06 -12.62
N TYR A 50 -16.98 8.21 -12.12
CA TYR A 50 -17.31 6.91 -11.55
C TYR A 50 -17.59 7.00 -10.04
N PHE A 51 -16.94 7.91 -9.31
CA PHE A 51 -17.07 7.94 -7.84
C PHE A 51 -18.51 8.03 -7.33
N PRO A 52 -19.43 8.87 -7.87
CA PRO A 52 -20.80 8.93 -7.38
C PRO A 52 -21.59 7.62 -7.56
N GLU A 53 -21.35 6.91 -8.66
CA GLU A 53 -22.04 5.66 -9.00
C GLU A 53 -21.53 4.47 -8.16
N TYR A 54 -20.22 4.42 -7.93
CA TYR A 54 -19.57 3.31 -7.21
C TYR A 54 -19.45 3.55 -5.70
N ALA A 55 -19.77 4.76 -5.21
CA ALA A 55 -19.71 5.08 -3.79
C ALA A 55 -20.63 4.19 -2.94
N GLU A 56 -20.18 3.92 -1.71
CA GLU A 56 -20.93 3.15 -0.72
C GLU A 56 -20.92 3.90 0.61
N LYS A 57 -21.97 3.69 1.41
CA LYS A 57 -21.91 3.99 2.84
C LYS A 57 -20.93 3.04 3.51
N ILE A 58 -20.32 3.46 4.61
CA ILE A 58 -19.51 2.59 5.46
C ILE A 58 -20.26 2.42 6.80
N PRO A 59 -20.70 1.20 7.17
CA PRO A 59 -20.49 -0.08 6.45
C PRO A 59 -21.37 -0.24 5.19
N GLY A 60 -20.86 -1.00 4.22
CA GLY A 60 -21.46 -1.29 2.92
C GLY A 60 -20.87 -2.57 2.29
N GLU A 61 -21.28 -2.95 1.08
CA GLU A 61 -20.91 -4.21 0.41
C GLU A 61 -19.39 -4.49 0.46
N SER A 62 -18.58 -3.53 0.02
CA SER A 62 -17.13 -3.64 -0.05
C SER A 62 -16.51 -3.82 1.34
N THR A 63 -16.90 -2.98 2.31
CA THR A 63 -16.33 -3.02 3.66
C THR A 63 -16.77 -4.23 4.47
N GLN A 64 -17.98 -4.74 4.24
CA GLN A 64 -18.46 -5.98 4.85
C GLN A 64 -17.67 -7.19 4.35
N LYS A 65 -17.45 -7.31 3.04
CA LYS A 65 -16.64 -8.39 2.47
C LYS A 65 -15.18 -8.33 2.94
N LEU A 66 -14.61 -7.14 3.06
CA LEU A 66 -13.27 -6.95 3.63
C LEU A 66 -13.20 -7.35 5.11
N SER A 67 -14.21 -7.00 5.90
CA SER A 67 -14.28 -7.36 7.31
C SER A 67 -14.40 -8.89 7.49
N GLU A 68 -15.26 -9.54 6.71
CA GLU A 68 -15.42 -11.00 6.69
C GLU A 68 -14.09 -11.69 6.35
N VAL A 69 -13.45 -11.32 5.24
CA VAL A 69 -12.21 -12.00 4.80
C VAL A 69 -11.04 -11.71 5.75
N ALA A 70 -10.95 -10.53 6.34
CA ALA A 70 -9.91 -10.21 7.32
C ALA A 70 -10.08 -11.04 8.60
N LYS A 71 -11.32 -11.23 9.07
CA LYS A 71 -11.65 -12.07 10.22
C LYS A 71 -11.38 -13.55 9.93
N GLU A 72 -11.81 -14.05 8.77
CA GLU A 72 -11.54 -15.43 8.32
C GLU A 72 -10.03 -15.71 8.22
N SER A 73 -9.25 -14.72 7.76
CA SER A 73 -7.83 -14.88 7.44
C SER A 73 -6.88 -14.55 8.60
N GLY A 74 -7.37 -13.97 9.71
CA GLY A 74 -6.56 -13.66 10.89
C GLY A 74 -5.41 -12.67 10.62
N ILE A 75 -5.64 -11.64 9.79
CA ILE A 75 -4.67 -10.60 9.42
C ILE A 75 -4.92 -9.29 10.20
N TYR A 76 -3.88 -8.45 10.35
CA TYR A 76 -3.82 -7.40 11.40
C TYR A 76 -3.68 -5.95 10.92
N LEU A 77 -4.07 -5.05 11.83
CA LEU A 77 -3.89 -3.60 11.86
C LEU A 77 -2.64 -3.23 12.71
N ILE A 78 -1.89 -2.19 12.31
CA ILE A 78 -0.56 -1.86 12.86
C ILE A 78 -0.66 -0.86 14.03
N GLY A 79 -0.09 -1.22 15.20
CA GLY A 79 0.09 -0.35 16.36
C GLY A 79 1.49 0.28 16.40
N GLY A 80 1.57 1.58 16.04
CA GLY A 80 2.81 2.34 15.94
C GLY A 80 3.44 2.32 14.53
N CYS A 81 4.01 3.43 14.07
CA CYS A 81 4.43 3.57 12.67
C CYS A 81 5.82 2.98 12.42
N GLN A 82 5.88 1.68 12.10
CA GLN A 82 7.08 0.96 11.63
C GLN A 82 7.04 0.68 10.12
N LEU A 83 5.83 0.70 9.55
CA LEU A 83 5.53 0.48 8.14
C LEU A 83 4.45 1.48 7.75
N LEU A 84 4.71 2.24 6.69
CA LEU A 84 3.72 3.05 6.01
C LEU A 84 3.22 2.27 4.79
N VAL A 85 1.90 2.15 4.65
CA VAL A 85 1.29 1.51 3.49
C VAL A 85 0.47 2.55 2.76
N TYR A 86 0.80 2.77 1.49
CA TYR A 86 0.12 3.71 0.60
C TYR A 86 -0.51 2.95 -0.56
N PRO A 87 -1.80 2.61 -0.48
CA PRO A 87 -2.58 2.32 -1.68
C PRO A 87 -2.54 3.56 -2.57
N GLY A 88 -2.16 3.41 -3.83
CA GLY A 88 -2.05 4.56 -4.73
C GLY A 88 -1.82 4.19 -6.18
N ALA A 89 -2.36 4.99 -7.10
CA ALA A 89 -2.22 4.79 -8.53
C ALA A 89 -1.58 6.03 -9.20
N PHE A 90 -0.28 5.98 -9.48
CA PHE A 90 0.37 6.99 -10.34
C PHE A 90 0.11 6.66 -11.81
N ASN A 91 0.31 7.60 -12.72
CA ASN A 91 0.10 7.39 -14.16
C ASN A 91 1.44 7.29 -14.91
N LEU A 92 1.39 7.13 -16.24
CA LEU A 92 2.57 6.99 -17.08
C LEU A 92 3.50 8.22 -17.09
N THR A 93 3.06 9.38 -16.63
CA THR A 93 3.89 10.59 -16.48
C THR A 93 4.47 10.69 -15.08
N THR A 94 3.62 10.60 -14.04
CA THR A 94 4.05 10.77 -12.64
C THR A 94 4.78 9.56 -12.09
N GLY A 95 4.46 8.38 -12.60
CA GLY A 95 5.07 7.10 -12.25
C GLY A 95 6.59 7.10 -12.38
N PRO A 96 7.15 7.23 -13.60
CA PRO A 96 8.59 7.22 -13.81
C PRO A 96 9.31 8.40 -13.14
N ALA A 97 8.63 9.55 -12.99
CA ALA A 97 9.24 10.74 -12.39
C ALA A 97 9.32 10.67 -10.86
N HIS A 98 8.27 10.18 -10.19
CA HIS A 98 8.06 10.44 -8.77
C HIS A 98 7.76 9.20 -7.93
N TRP A 99 7.22 8.12 -8.51
CA TRP A 99 6.71 6.99 -7.73
C TRP A 99 7.77 6.37 -6.82
N GLU A 100 8.93 6.02 -7.39
CA GLU A 100 10.04 5.42 -6.63
C GLU A 100 10.77 6.45 -5.75
N LEU A 101 10.90 7.68 -6.23
CA LEU A 101 11.55 8.76 -5.48
C LEU A 101 10.82 9.05 -4.16
N LEU A 102 9.51 9.26 -4.23
CA LEU A 102 8.71 9.68 -3.08
C LEU A 102 8.67 8.60 -1.99
N GLN A 103 8.48 7.34 -2.37
CA GLN A 103 8.48 6.24 -1.40
C GLN A 103 9.84 6.05 -0.72
N ARG A 104 10.95 6.17 -1.48
CA ARG A 104 12.30 6.07 -0.92
C ARG A 104 12.61 7.22 0.02
N ALA A 105 12.18 8.44 -0.34
CA ALA A 105 12.29 9.61 0.52
C ALA A 105 11.53 9.42 1.84
N ARG A 106 10.26 8.98 1.79
CA ARG A 106 9.47 8.71 3.00
C ARG A 106 10.13 7.64 3.89
N ALA A 107 10.70 6.60 3.29
CA ALA A 107 11.34 5.51 4.03
C ALA A 107 12.60 5.98 4.76
N VAL A 108 13.50 6.68 4.05
CA VAL A 108 14.79 7.12 4.61
C VAL A 108 14.62 8.27 5.62
N ASP A 109 13.78 9.27 5.32
CA ASP A 109 13.62 10.46 6.18
C ASP A 109 12.97 10.13 7.54
N ASN A 110 12.17 9.06 7.58
CA ASN A 110 11.46 8.63 8.79
C ASN A 110 12.02 7.34 9.38
N GLN A 111 12.99 6.69 8.72
CA GLN A 111 13.54 5.39 9.08
C GLN A 111 12.42 4.37 9.38
N VAL A 112 11.57 4.16 8.39
CA VAL A 112 10.44 3.22 8.40
C VAL A 112 10.42 2.42 7.11
N TYR A 113 9.76 1.26 7.13
CA TYR A 113 9.39 0.61 5.88
C TYR A 113 8.31 1.43 5.17
N VAL A 114 8.35 1.45 3.84
CA VAL A 114 7.28 2.02 3.01
C VAL A 114 6.86 0.97 1.99
N ALA A 115 5.56 0.75 1.87
CA ALA A 115 4.96 -0.15 0.92
C ALA A 115 3.90 0.59 0.10
N THR A 116 3.91 0.42 -1.21
CA THR A 116 2.91 1.01 -2.10
C THR A 116 2.19 -0.09 -2.89
N ALA A 117 0.85 -0.09 -2.82
CA ALA A 117 0.00 -1.02 -3.54
C ALA A 117 -0.71 -0.28 -4.67
N SER A 118 -0.30 -0.53 -5.90
CA SER A 118 -0.91 0.02 -7.12
C SER A 118 -1.82 -1.03 -7.76
N PRO A 119 -2.90 -0.64 -8.45
CA PRO A 119 -3.58 -1.53 -9.38
C PRO A 119 -2.62 -1.98 -10.50
N ALA A 120 -2.93 -3.10 -11.14
CA ALA A 120 -2.27 -3.54 -12.37
C ALA A 120 -2.62 -2.61 -13.53
N ARG A 121 -1.70 -2.47 -14.49
CA ARG A 121 -1.92 -1.59 -15.65
C ARG A 121 -3.04 -2.12 -16.54
N ASP A 122 -3.93 -1.22 -16.92
CA ASP A 122 -4.88 -1.40 -18.02
C ASP A 122 -4.71 -0.24 -18.99
N ASP A 123 -4.14 -0.52 -20.17
CA ASP A 123 -3.90 0.48 -21.21
C ASP A 123 -5.20 0.98 -21.88
N LYS A 124 -6.33 0.33 -21.61
CA LYS A 124 -7.66 0.74 -22.10
C LYS A 124 -8.44 1.58 -21.10
N ALA A 125 -7.97 1.67 -19.84
CA ALA A 125 -8.61 2.48 -18.83
C ALA A 125 -8.44 3.98 -19.13
N SER A 126 -9.41 4.80 -18.73
CA SER A 126 -9.33 6.26 -18.87
C SER A 126 -8.17 6.88 -18.06
N TYR A 127 -7.75 6.20 -16.99
CA TYR A 127 -6.55 6.51 -16.21
C TYR A 127 -5.59 5.34 -16.25
N VAL A 128 -4.59 5.40 -17.15
CA VAL A 128 -3.60 4.33 -17.31
C VAL A 128 -2.61 4.35 -16.14
N VAL A 129 -2.74 3.37 -15.25
CA VAL A 129 -1.94 3.28 -14.03
C VAL A 129 -0.50 2.82 -14.32
N TRP A 130 0.42 3.31 -13.52
CA TRP A 130 1.83 2.99 -13.59
C TRP A 130 2.09 1.52 -13.21
N GLY A 131 1.39 0.98 -12.20
CA GLY A 131 1.69 -0.33 -11.62
C GLY A 131 2.85 -0.24 -10.63
N HIS A 132 3.76 -1.21 -10.69
CA HIS A 132 5.01 -1.20 -9.91
C HIS A 132 4.80 -1.04 -8.40
N SER A 133 3.86 -1.80 -7.82
CA SER A 133 3.79 -1.98 -6.37
C SER A 133 5.18 -2.28 -5.80
N THR A 134 5.58 -1.63 -4.71
CA THR A 134 6.98 -1.66 -4.25
C THR A 134 7.06 -1.68 -2.73
N VAL A 135 8.09 -2.35 -2.19
CA VAL A 135 8.46 -2.30 -0.77
C VAL A 135 9.86 -1.73 -0.63
N VAL A 136 10.02 -0.73 0.23
CA VAL A 136 11.27 -0.04 0.53
C VAL A 136 11.61 -0.19 2.02
N ASP A 137 12.87 -0.46 2.31
CA ASP A 137 13.37 -0.55 3.68
C ASP A 137 13.70 0.82 4.31
N PRO A 138 13.97 0.87 5.63
CA PRO A 138 14.34 2.11 6.33
C PRO A 138 15.62 2.80 5.84
N TRP A 139 16.43 2.14 5.00
CA TRP A 139 17.63 2.71 4.38
C TRP A 139 17.34 3.29 2.99
N GLY A 140 16.08 3.27 2.56
CA GLY A 140 15.67 3.69 1.22
C GLY A 140 16.04 2.68 0.13
N LYS A 141 16.36 1.42 0.48
CA LYS A 141 16.61 0.34 -0.49
C LYS A 141 15.28 -0.29 -0.90
N VAL A 142 15.05 -0.40 -2.21
CA VAL A 142 13.94 -1.18 -2.76
C VAL A 142 14.21 -2.66 -2.49
N LEU A 143 13.36 -3.31 -1.70
CA LEU A 143 13.46 -4.73 -1.38
C LEU A 143 12.84 -5.60 -2.46
N THR A 144 11.69 -5.18 -2.97
CA THR A 144 10.98 -5.87 -4.04
C THR A 144 10.08 -4.90 -4.78
N LYS A 145 9.84 -5.16 -6.06
CA LYS A 145 9.06 -4.31 -6.96
C LYS A 145 8.34 -5.16 -8.00
N ALA A 146 7.05 -4.92 -8.18
CA ALA A 146 6.24 -5.54 -9.22
C ALA A 146 6.53 -4.93 -10.61
N GLY A 147 6.09 -5.65 -11.64
CA GLY A 147 5.94 -5.10 -12.99
C GLY A 147 4.61 -4.36 -13.14
N THR A 148 4.02 -4.46 -14.33
CA THR A 148 2.72 -3.87 -14.68
C THR A 148 1.55 -4.81 -14.47
N GLU A 149 1.79 -6.11 -14.50
CA GLU A 149 0.76 -7.15 -14.50
C GLU A 149 0.14 -7.40 -13.12
N GLU A 150 -1.02 -8.06 -13.11
CA GLU A 150 -1.67 -8.51 -11.87
C GLU A 150 -0.82 -9.54 -11.13
N MET A 151 -0.52 -9.28 -9.86
CA MET A 151 0.21 -10.22 -9.02
C MET A 151 0.05 -9.91 -7.52
N ILE A 152 0.41 -10.88 -6.69
CA ILE A 152 0.66 -10.64 -5.26
C ILE A 152 2.17 -10.45 -5.07
N LEU A 153 2.57 -9.28 -4.59
CA LEU A 153 3.96 -8.99 -4.26
C LEU A 153 4.22 -9.26 -2.77
N TYR A 154 5.13 -10.18 -2.48
CA TYR A 154 5.49 -10.57 -1.12
C TYR A 154 6.81 -9.93 -0.68
N SER A 155 6.87 -9.50 0.59
CA SER A 155 8.11 -9.07 1.23
C SER A 155 8.13 -9.45 2.71
N ASP A 156 9.26 -9.97 3.18
CA ASP A 156 9.47 -10.28 4.58
C ASP A 156 10.07 -9.06 5.31
N ILE A 157 9.25 -8.45 6.18
CA ILE A 157 9.60 -7.23 6.92
C ILE A 157 10.35 -7.60 8.19
N ASP A 158 11.60 -7.12 8.31
CA ASP A 158 12.46 -7.31 9.47
C ASP A 158 12.52 -6.07 10.36
N LEU A 159 11.86 -6.14 11.52
CA LEU A 159 11.86 -5.04 12.48
C LEU A 159 13.21 -4.89 13.21
N LYS A 160 14.08 -5.90 13.20
CA LYS A 160 15.44 -5.78 13.75
C LYS A 160 16.26 -4.84 12.87
N ARG A 161 16.20 -5.01 11.55
CA ARG A 161 16.83 -4.10 10.58
C ARG A 161 16.40 -2.64 10.79
N LEU A 162 15.12 -2.39 11.03
CA LEU A 162 14.62 -1.04 11.34
C LEU A 162 15.26 -0.47 12.62
N ALA A 163 15.33 -1.28 13.67
CA ALA A 163 15.96 -0.87 14.92
C ALA A 163 17.46 -0.56 14.74
N GLU A 164 18.18 -1.39 13.98
CA GLU A 164 19.59 -1.18 13.64
C GLU A 164 19.82 0.13 12.89
N VAL A 165 19.03 0.40 11.84
CA VAL A 165 19.15 1.64 11.05
C VAL A 165 18.95 2.88 11.93
N ARG A 166 17.95 2.85 12.83
CA ARG A 166 17.69 3.93 13.79
C ARG A 166 18.78 4.11 14.84
N GLN A 167 19.57 3.06 15.12
CA GLN A 167 20.74 3.14 16.00
C GLN A 167 21.96 3.69 15.26
N GLN A 168 22.18 3.24 14.01
CA GLN A 168 23.35 3.63 13.20
C GLN A 168 23.31 5.10 12.79
N ILE A 169 22.15 5.60 12.36
CA ILE A 169 21.95 7.02 12.00
C ILE A 169 20.75 7.55 12.79
N PRO A 170 20.93 8.06 14.02
CA PRO A 170 19.81 8.37 14.92
C PRO A 170 19.14 9.73 14.61
N ILE A 171 18.76 9.97 13.35
CA ILE A 171 18.20 11.26 12.88
C ILE A 171 16.95 11.69 13.66
N LEU A 172 16.15 10.73 14.12
CA LEU A 172 14.92 11.00 14.87
C LEU A 172 15.21 11.62 16.25
N LYS A 173 16.39 11.37 16.83
CA LYS A 173 16.85 11.95 18.11
C LYS A 173 17.61 13.27 17.92
N GLN A 174 17.97 13.60 16.67
CA GLN A 174 18.81 14.76 16.33
C GLN A 174 17.99 15.93 15.79
N LYS A 175 16.64 15.83 15.80
CA LYS A 175 15.76 16.94 15.41
C LYS A 175 16.00 18.15 16.31
N ARG A 176 16.08 19.34 15.71
CA ARG A 176 16.22 20.62 16.41
C ARG A 176 14.86 21.13 16.84
N THR A 177 14.29 20.50 17.86
CA THR A 177 12.95 20.84 18.38
C THR A 177 12.87 22.23 19.02
N ASP A 178 14.02 22.86 19.26
CA ASP A 178 14.16 24.27 19.63
C ASP A 178 13.99 25.24 18.45
N LEU A 179 14.19 24.76 17.21
CA LEU A 179 14.06 25.57 15.99
C LEU A 179 12.78 25.26 15.21
N TYR A 180 12.37 24.00 15.17
CA TYR A 180 11.21 23.57 14.40
C TYR A 180 10.46 22.43 15.08
N ALA A 181 9.15 22.38 14.84
CA ALA A 181 8.30 21.27 15.21
C ALA A 181 7.34 20.93 14.06
N VAL A 182 6.98 19.65 13.95
CA VAL A 182 5.87 19.21 13.10
C VAL A 182 4.64 19.10 14.01
N GLU A 183 3.78 20.11 13.97
CA GLU A 183 2.55 20.14 14.76
C GLU A 183 1.42 19.42 14.03
N THR A 184 0.73 18.53 14.73
CA THR A 184 -0.49 17.89 14.22
C THR A 184 -1.71 18.54 14.88
N LYS A 185 -2.61 19.08 14.07
CA LYS A 185 -3.95 19.43 14.54
C LYS A 185 -4.78 18.16 14.51
N ARG A 186 -5.21 17.69 15.68
CA ARG A 186 -6.22 16.62 15.72
C ARG A 186 -7.55 17.22 15.26
N PRO A 187 -8.25 16.60 14.30
CA PRO A 187 -9.59 17.03 13.90
C PRO A 187 -10.60 16.86 15.04
#